data_AF-V8I4T9-F1
#
_entry.id   AF-V8I4T9-F1
#
_cell.length_a   1.000
_cell.length_b   1.000
_cell.length_c   1.000
_cell.angle_alpha   90.00
_cell.angle_beta   90.00
_cell.angle_gamma   90.00
#
_symmetry.space_group_name_H-M   'P 1'
#
loop_
_entity.id
_entity.type
_entity.pdbx_description
1 polymer ?
#
loop_
_entity_poly.entity_id
_entity_poly.type
_entity_poly.pdbx_seq_one_letter_code
_entity_poly.pdbx_strand_id
1 'polypeptide(L)'
;MSNSFIKLLVSQLFANLADIFFRVTIIANIYIISKSVIATSLVPILIGVSSFVASLLVPLVTKRLALNRVLSLSQFGKTILLAILVGMFILMQSVAPLGTYLFVVAISILDGFAAPVSYAIVPRYATDLGKANSALSMSGEAVQLVGWGLGGLLFATIGLLPTTFIILILYIISSFLMLFLPNAEVEVLDSETNLEILLKGWKLVARDPRLRLFVSANLLEIFSNTIWVSSIILVFVTELLNETESYWGYSNTAYSIGIIISGLIAFRLSEKFLAAKWESILFPLVAMAIVTLTILYFPNAQMFLVFSALVGMLSQLKEVPESVFLQETVEENHLVNVYSVLEVISTLAFSVFVLLMSYITESFGISISFWLSAICLMIEAILIYIRRDYFK
;
A
#
# COMPACT_ATOMS: atom_id res chain seq x y z
N MET A 1 -2.08 -11.83 -20.29
CA MET A 1 -1.92 -12.15 -18.85
C MET A 1 -2.34 -13.59 -18.62
N SER A 2 -1.70 -14.31 -17.70
CA SER A 2 -2.09 -15.69 -17.40
C SER A 2 -3.43 -15.73 -16.66
N ASN A 3 -4.13 -16.86 -16.75
CA ASN A 3 -5.35 -17.07 -15.97
C ASN A 3 -5.07 -17.05 -14.45
N SER A 4 -3.92 -17.54 -14.02
CA SER A 4 -3.48 -17.56 -12.62
C SER A 4 -3.33 -16.15 -12.04
N PHE A 5 -2.75 -15.23 -12.81
CA PHE A 5 -2.62 -13.83 -12.40
C PHE A 5 -3.97 -13.12 -12.34
N ILE A 6 -4.87 -13.36 -13.30
CA ILE A 6 -6.21 -12.78 -13.28
C ILE A 6 -6.97 -13.22 -12.02
N LYS A 7 -6.87 -14.50 -11.63
CA LYS A 7 -7.47 -14.98 -10.37
C LYS A 7 -6.89 -14.27 -9.15
N LEU A 8 -5.57 -14.10 -9.08
CA LEU A 8 -4.92 -13.34 -8.01
C LEU A 8 -5.47 -11.92 -7.95
N LEU A 9 -5.45 -11.20 -9.08
CA LEU A 9 -5.90 -9.82 -9.19
C LEU A 9 -7.35 -9.65 -8.73
N VAL A 10 -8.27 -10.47 -9.24
CA VAL A 10 -9.69 -10.38 -8.88
C VAL A 10 -9.90 -10.76 -7.41
N SER A 11 -9.22 -11.80 -6.92
CA SER A 11 -9.32 -12.18 -5.50
C SER A 11 -8.84 -11.07 -4.56
N GLN A 12 -7.76 -10.37 -4.94
CA GLN A 12 -7.22 -9.25 -4.19
C GLN A 12 -8.11 -8.01 -4.25
N LEU A 13 -8.72 -7.73 -5.40
CA LEU A 13 -9.68 -6.64 -5.53
C LEU A 13 -10.83 -6.79 -4.53
N PHE A 14 -11.43 -7.98 -4.45
CA PHE A 14 -12.50 -8.25 -3.48
C PHE A 14 -12.04 -8.21 -2.03
N ALA A 15 -10.85 -8.76 -1.73
CA ALA A 15 -10.26 -8.70 -0.38
C ALA A 15 -10.05 -7.25 0.06
N ASN A 16 -9.28 -6.48 -0.72
CA ASN A 16 -8.92 -5.11 -0.41
C ASN A 16 -10.15 -4.20 -0.28
N LEU A 17 -11.16 -4.38 -1.13
CA LEU A 17 -12.39 -3.59 -1.05
C LEU A 17 -13.15 -3.87 0.25
N ALA A 18 -13.22 -5.14 0.63
CA ALA A 18 -13.81 -5.55 1.89
C ALA A 18 -13.00 -5.07 3.11
N ASP A 19 -11.67 -5.10 3.04
CA ASP A 19 -10.79 -4.57 4.10
C ASP A 19 -11.05 -3.07 4.32
N ILE A 20 -11.18 -2.27 3.26
CA ILE A 20 -11.49 -0.83 3.39
C ILE A 20 -12.89 -0.63 3.98
N PHE A 21 -13.91 -1.31 3.45
CA PHE A 21 -15.26 -1.20 3.98
C PHE A 21 -15.31 -1.60 5.46
N PHE A 22 -14.59 -2.65 5.86
CA PHE A 22 -14.45 -3.08 7.24
C PHE A 22 -13.84 -1.97 8.11
N ARG A 23 -12.71 -1.39 7.68
CA ARG A 23 -12.06 -0.29 8.40
C ARG A 23 -13.02 0.88 8.65
N VAL A 24 -13.67 1.39 7.60
CA VAL A 24 -14.60 2.52 7.69
C VAL A 24 -15.78 2.19 8.61
N THR A 25 -16.38 1.01 8.43
CA THR A 25 -17.54 0.56 9.20
C THR A 25 -17.23 0.43 10.69
N ILE A 26 -16.08 -0.16 11.02
CA ILE A 26 -15.68 -0.35 12.42
C ILE A 26 -15.32 0.97 13.08
N ILE A 27 -14.60 1.86 12.39
CA ILE A 27 -14.31 3.21 12.88
C ILE A 27 -15.62 3.95 13.19
N ALA A 28 -16.57 3.96 12.26
CA ALA A 28 -17.85 4.64 12.44
C ALA A 28 -18.68 4.03 13.59
N ASN A 29 -18.73 2.70 13.71
CA ASN A 29 -19.44 2.02 14.79
C ASN A 29 -18.83 2.33 16.16
N ILE A 30 -17.50 2.28 16.29
CA ILE A 30 -16.80 2.62 17.53
C ILE A 30 -17.11 4.06 17.92
N TYR A 31 -17.15 4.99 16.97
CA TYR A 31 -17.54 6.37 17.24
C TYR A 31 -18.97 6.47 17.77
N ILE A 32 -19.92 5.77 17.14
CA ILE A 32 -21.33 5.81 17.54
C ILE A 32 -21.52 5.32 18.99
N ILE A 33 -20.81 4.25 19.37
CA ILE A 33 -20.92 3.64 20.71
C ILE A 33 -20.14 4.45 21.75
N SER A 34 -18.90 4.83 21.46
CA SER A 34 -17.99 5.42 22.45
C SER A 34 -18.04 6.95 22.53
N LYS A 35 -18.50 7.61 21.46
CA LYS A 35 -18.40 9.07 21.25
C LYS A 35 -16.97 9.62 21.43
N SER A 36 -15.95 8.78 21.26
CA SER A 36 -14.56 9.11 21.52
C SER A 36 -13.73 9.05 20.25
N VAL A 37 -13.07 10.16 19.93
CA VAL A 37 -12.10 10.24 18.82
C VAL A 37 -10.83 9.43 19.12
N ILE A 38 -10.46 9.30 20.39
CA ILE A 38 -9.33 8.46 20.80
C ILE A 38 -9.65 6.99 20.50
N ALA A 39 -10.87 6.55 20.82
CA ALA A 39 -11.30 5.18 20.55
C ALA A 39 -11.29 4.88 19.03
N THR A 40 -11.78 5.80 18.19
CA THR A 40 -11.74 5.60 16.74
C THR A 40 -10.32 5.55 16.19
N SER A 41 -9.42 6.39 16.72
CA SER A 41 -8.01 6.46 16.28
C SER A 41 -7.21 5.20 16.63
N LEU A 42 -7.63 4.44 17.65
CA LEU A 42 -7.00 3.16 17.99
C LEU A 42 -7.17 2.12 16.87
N VAL A 43 -8.23 2.17 16.06
CA VAL A 43 -8.47 1.21 14.99
C VAL A 43 -7.32 1.19 13.96
N PRO A 44 -6.99 2.30 13.26
CA PRO A 44 -5.87 2.30 12.32
C PRO A 44 -4.51 2.03 12.99
N ILE A 45 -4.31 2.44 14.25
CA ILE A 45 -3.08 2.12 14.99
C ILE A 45 -2.93 0.61 15.19
N LEU A 46 -3.99 -0.06 15.65
CA LEU A 46 -4.00 -1.51 15.84
C LEU A 46 -3.80 -2.25 14.52
N ILE A 47 -4.39 -1.77 13.42
CA ILE A 47 -4.18 -2.33 12.08
C ILE A 47 -2.71 -2.22 11.70
N GLY A 48 -2.11 -1.03 11.81
CA GLY A 48 -0.72 -0.78 11.44
C GLY A 48 0.26 -1.64 12.25
N VAL A 49 0.13 -1.67 13.58
CA VAL A 49 0.97 -2.50 14.45
C VAL A 49 0.81 -3.99 14.15
N SER A 50 -0.42 -4.44 13.93
CA SER A 50 -0.70 -5.85 13.60
C SER A 50 -0.08 -6.25 12.27
N SER A 51 -0.23 -5.41 11.24
CA SER A 51 0.34 -5.64 9.91
C SER A 51 1.87 -5.66 9.94
N PHE A 52 2.47 -4.73 10.69
CA PHE A 52 3.92 -4.68 10.91
C PHE A 52 4.45 -5.96 11.55
N VAL A 53 3.84 -6.41 12.65
CA VAL A 53 4.22 -7.65 13.34
C VAL A 53 4.01 -8.87 12.45
N ALA A 54 2.91 -8.92 11.70
CA ALA A 54 2.64 -10.00 10.76
C ALA A 54 3.69 -10.06 9.64
N SER A 55 4.04 -8.92 9.03
CA SER A 55 5.00 -8.81 7.94
C SER A 55 6.40 -9.31 8.33
N LEU A 56 6.82 -9.06 9.58
CA LEU A 56 8.05 -9.60 10.16
C LEU A 56 8.06 -11.14 10.21
N LEU A 57 6.89 -11.76 10.42
CA LEU A 57 6.75 -13.21 10.62
C LEU A 57 6.45 -13.98 9.32
N VAL A 58 6.13 -13.30 8.21
CA VAL A 58 5.85 -13.94 6.91
C VAL A 58 6.92 -14.94 6.46
N PRO A 59 8.24 -14.66 6.59
CA PRO A 59 9.28 -15.64 6.24
C PRO A 59 9.14 -16.98 6.98
N LEU A 60 8.73 -16.95 8.25
CA LEU A 60 8.54 -18.17 9.05
C LEU A 60 7.29 -18.96 8.62
N VAL A 61 6.24 -18.26 8.23
CA VAL A 61 5.00 -18.88 7.74
C VAL A 61 5.26 -19.54 6.39
N THR A 62 5.97 -18.84 5.51
CA THR A 62 6.29 -19.31 4.15
C THR A 62 7.36 -20.39 4.10
N LYS A 63 8.07 -20.63 5.22
CA LYS A 63 8.86 -21.87 5.42
C LYS A 63 8.01 -23.13 5.32
N ARG A 64 6.78 -23.09 5.85
CA ARG A 64 5.93 -24.27 6.02
C ARG A 64 4.79 -24.35 5.02
N LEU A 65 4.43 -23.22 4.42
CA LEU A 65 3.27 -23.07 3.56
C LEU A 65 3.67 -22.37 2.26
N ALA A 66 3.19 -22.90 1.15
CA ALA A 66 3.29 -22.25 -0.16
C ALA A 66 2.61 -20.87 -0.15
N LEU A 67 3.09 -19.93 -0.98
CA LEU A 67 2.58 -18.56 -1.04
C LEU A 67 1.07 -18.50 -1.28
N ASN A 68 0.56 -19.32 -2.21
CA ASN A 68 -0.88 -19.40 -2.50
C ASN A 68 -1.70 -19.89 -1.30
N ARG A 69 -1.15 -20.80 -0.49
CA ARG A 69 -1.79 -21.30 0.73
C ARG A 69 -1.79 -20.27 1.84
N VAL A 70 -0.73 -19.45 1.94
CA VAL A 70 -0.72 -18.34 2.90
C VAL A 70 -1.83 -17.34 2.56
N LEU A 71 -1.98 -16.96 1.29
CA LEU A 71 -3.08 -16.09 0.84
C LEU A 71 -4.45 -16.69 1.11
N SER A 72 -4.67 -17.95 0.73
CA SER A 72 -5.99 -18.56 0.90
C SER A 72 -6.33 -18.75 2.40
N LEU A 73 -5.42 -19.31 3.20
CA LEU A 73 -5.66 -19.53 4.63
C LEU A 73 -5.85 -18.23 5.39
N SER A 74 -5.10 -17.17 5.08
CA SER A 74 -5.28 -15.87 5.72
C SER A 74 -6.65 -15.27 5.37
N GLN A 75 -7.05 -15.32 4.09
CA GLN A 75 -8.34 -14.81 3.64
C GLN A 75 -9.53 -15.61 4.21
N PHE A 76 -9.42 -16.94 4.29
CA PHE A 76 -10.41 -17.77 4.98
C PHE A 76 -10.49 -17.44 6.47
N GLY A 77 -9.36 -17.23 7.13
CA GLY A 77 -9.31 -16.78 8.52
C GLY A 77 -10.03 -15.44 8.71
N LYS A 78 -9.78 -14.45 7.83
CA LYS A 78 -10.49 -13.16 7.84
C LYS A 78 -12.01 -13.35 7.68
N THR A 79 -12.41 -14.25 6.79
CA THR A 79 -13.82 -14.57 6.54
C THR A 79 -14.49 -15.21 7.75
N ILE A 80 -13.85 -16.19 8.39
CA ILE A 80 -14.36 -16.86 9.59
C ILE A 80 -14.47 -15.86 10.75
N LEU A 81 -13.42 -15.07 10.99
CA LEU A 81 -13.42 -14.05 12.04
C LEU A 81 -14.52 -13.02 11.82
N LEU A 82 -14.71 -12.55 10.59
CA LEU A 82 -15.78 -11.62 10.27
C LEU A 82 -17.16 -12.27 10.40
N ALA A 83 -17.33 -13.53 10.01
CA ALA A 83 -18.58 -14.27 10.18
C ALA A 83 -18.96 -14.40 11.67
N ILE A 84 -17.97 -14.67 12.53
CA ILE A 84 -18.18 -14.69 13.99
C ILE A 84 -18.60 -13.29 14.48
N LEU A 85 -17.91 -12.24 14.05
CA LEU A 85 -18.25 -10.86 14.43
C LEU A 85 -19.67 -10.46 13.97
N VAL A 86 -20.06 -10.82 12.75
CA VAL A 86 -21.43 -10.63 12.24
C VAL A 86 -22.44 -11.40 13.11
N GLY A 87 -22.15 -12.66 13.44
CA GLY A 87 -22.97 -13.45 14.37
C GLY A 87 -23.13 -12.79 15.74
N MET A 88 -22.06 -12.20 16.28
CA MET A 88 -22.12 -11.43 17.53
C MET A 88 -22.99 -10.17 17.38
N PHE A 89 -22.88 -9.43 16.28
CA PHE A 89 -23.76 -8.28 16.03
C PHE A 89 -25.24 -8.67 15.95
N ILE A 90 -25.57 -9.84 15.41
CA ILE A 90 -26.95 -10.36 15.36
C ILE A 90 -27.46 -10.72 16.77
N LEU A 91 -26.67 -11.46 17.53
CA LEU A 91 -27.09 -12.02 18.83
C LEU A 91 -27.12 -10.97 19.95
N MET A 92 -26.14 -10.07 19.97
CA MET A 92 -25.92 -9.12 21.08
C MET A 92 -26.41 -7.71 20.78
N GLN A 93 -26.79 -7.40 19.53
CA GLN A 93 -27.13 -6.08 18.97
C GLN A 93 -26.02 -5.01 19.05
N SER A 94 -25.09 -5.14 20.01
CA SER A 94 -23.88 -4.33 20.10
C SER A 94 -22.73 -5.18 20.66
N VAL A 95 -21.54 -5.01 20.10
CA VAL A 95 -20.31 -5.62 20.61
C VAL A 95 -19.49 -4.52 21.27
N ALA A 96 -19.03 -4.77 22.50
CA ALA A 96 -18.22 -3.81 23.23
C ALA A 96 -16.95 -3.42 22.41
N PRO A 97 -16.47 -2.18 22.51
CA PRO A 97 -15.29 -1.73 21.74
C PRO A 97 -14.08 -2.64 21.87
N LEU A 98 -13.81 -3.16 23.08
CA LEU A 98 -12.73 -4.11 23.33
C LEU A 98 -12.85 -5.38 22.48
N GLY A 99 -14.05 -5.95 22.38
CA GLY A 99 -14.30 -7.12 21.54
C GLY A 99 -14.04 -6.81 20.08
N THR A 100 -14.54 -5.68 19.59
CA THR A 100 -14.31 -5.21 18.22
C THR A 100 -12.82 -5.01 17.92
N TYR A 101 -12.04 -4.44 18.84
CA TYR A 101 -10.59 -4.28 18.66
C TYR A 101 -9.85 -5.61 18.53
N LEU A 102 -10.26 -6.65 19.26
CA LEU A 102 -9.65 -7.98 19.14
C LEU A 102 -9.88 -8.57 17.74
N PHE A 103 -11.07 -8.39 17.17
CA PHE A 103 -11.33 -8.78 15.78
C PHE A 103 -10.51 -7.95 14.78
N VAL A 104 -10.40 -6.63 14.99
CA VAL A 104 -9.55 -5.77 14.15
C VAL A 104 -8.10 -6.27 14.17
N VAL A 105 -7.52 -6.55 15.33
CA VAL A 105 -6.15 -7.08 15.46
C VAL A 105 -6.03 -8.42 14.76
N ALA A 106 -6.92 -9.37 15.05
CA ALA A 106 -6.85 -10.72 14.48
C ALA A 106 -6.97 -10.71 12.95
N ILE A 107 -7.91 -9.92 12.40
CA ILE A 107 -8.08 -9.76 10.95
C ILE A 107 -6.85 -9.08 10.33
N SER A 108 -6.30 -8.05 10.98
CA SER A 108 -5.14 -7.31 10.48
C SER A 108 -3.84 -8.12 10.50
N ILE A 109 -3.67 -9.05 11.45
CA ILE A 109 -2.54 -9.98 11.44
C ILE A 109 -2.61 -10.88 10.19
N LEU A 110 -3.80 -11.41 9.88
CA LEU A 110 -3.99 -12.24 8.68
C LEU A 110 -3.78 -11.43 7.39
N ASP A 111 -4.25 -10.18 7.38
CA ASP A 111 -4.05 -9.25 6.27
C ASP A 111 -2.56 -8.92 6.04
N GLY A 112 -1.82 -8.67 7.12
CA GLY A 112 -0.38 -8.41 7.06
C GLY A 112 0.46 -9.57 6.53
N PHE A 113 -0.05 -10.81 6.60
CA PHE A 113 0.59 -11.93 5.89
C PHE A 113 0.37 -11.88 4.38
N ALA A 114 -0.77 -11.34 3.93
CA ALA A 114 -1.14 -11.36 2.52
C ALA A 114 -0.35 -10.35 1.69
N ALA A 115 0.00 -9.17 2.23
CA ALA A 115 0.64 -8.11 1.47
C ALA A 115 2.02 -8.52 0.88
N PRO A 116 3.04 -8.94 1.66
CA PRO A 116 4.34 -9.34 1.09
C PRO A 116 4.24 -10.55 0.15
N VAL A 117 3.31 -11.47 0.46
CA VAL A 117 3.08 -12.69 -0.31
C VAL A 117 2.46 -12.39 -1.68
N SER A 118 1.57 -11.39 -1.75
CA SER A 118 0.86 -11.02 -2.99
C SER A 118 1.78 -10.40 -4.03
N TYR A 119 2.81 -9.68 -3.61
CA TYR A 119 3.84 -9.18 -4.50
C TYR A 119 4.85 -10.28 -4.86
N ALA A 120 5.28 -11.09 -3.90
CA ALA A 120 6.23 -12.17 -4.13
C ALA A 120 5.72 -13.27 -5.08
N ILE A 121 4.39 -13.46 -5.17
CA ILE A 121 3.79 -14.47 -6.06
C ILE A 121 3.65 -13.99 -7.51
N VAL A 122 3.80 -12.69 -7.79
CA VAL A 122 3.60 -12.12 -9.14
C VAL A 122 4.48 -12.78 -10.20
N PRO A 123 5.80 -12.96 -9.99
CA PRO A 123 6.65 -13.57 -11.02
C PRO A 123 6.30 -15.02 -11.35
N ARG A 124 5.67 -15.74 -10.41
CA ARG A 124 5.21 -17.11 -10.61
C ARG A 124 3.93 -17.20 -11.43
N TYR A 125 3.12 -16.15 -11.40
CA TYR A 125 1.83 -16.12 -12.08
C TYR A 125 1.83 -15.29 -13.34
N ALA A 126 2.78 -14.38 -13.55
CA ALA A 126 2.79 -13.51 -14.72
C ALA A 126 4.15 -13.54 -15.41
N THR A 127 4.12 -13.73 -16.74
CA THR A 127 5.31 -13.60 -17.59
C THR A 127 5.63 -12.14 -17.90
N ASP A 128 4.61 -11.29 -17.99
CA ASP A 128 4.76 -9.85 -18.20
C ASP A 128 4.61 -9.13 -16.86
N LEU A 129 5.73 -8.96 -16.17
CA LEU A 129 5.79 -8.33 -14.84
C LEU A 129 5.32 -6.87 -14.88
N GLY A 130 5.64 -6.14 -15.95
CA GLY A 130 5.22 -4.74 -16.10
C GLY A 130 3.70 -4.62 -16.16
N LYS A 131 3.04 -5.44 -16.99
CA LYS A 131 1.57 -5.48 -17.06
C LYS A 131 0.95 -5.95 -15.74
N ALA A 132 1.55 -6.93 -15.09
CA ALA A 132 1.05 -7.47 -13.84
C ALA A 132 1.09 -6.43 -12.70
N ASN A 133 2.24 -5.81 -12.45
CA ASN A 133 2.37 -4.78 -11.42
C ASN A 133 1.51 -3.55 -11.74
N SER A 134 1.42 -3.14 -13.01
CA SER A 134 0.52 -2.05 -13.42
C SER A 134 -0.95 -2.36 -13.12
N ALA A 135 -1.40 -3.59 -13.38
CA ALA A 135 -2.78 -3.99 -13.11
C ALA A 135 -3.07 -4.09 -11.59
N LEU A 136 -2.12 -4.60 -10.81
CA LEU A 136 -2.24 -4.67 -9.35
C LEU A 136 -2.34 -3.27 -8.72
N SER A 137 -1.43 -2.35 -9.07
CA SER A 137 -1.46 -0.99 -8.53
C SER A 137 -2.72 -0.24 -8.94
N MET A 138 -3.08 -0.25 -10.24
CA MET A 138 -4.31 0.40 -10.72
C MET A 138 -5.55 -0.15 -9.98
N SER A 139 -5.62 -1.47 -9.78
CA SER A 139 -6.71 -2.09 -9.03
C SER A 139 -6.70 -1.68 -7.56
N GLY A 140 -5.53 -1.64 -6.92
CA GLY A 140 -5.36 -1.21 -5.54
C GLY A 140 -5.83 0.22 -5.34
N GLU A 141 -5.39 1.13 -6.20
CA GLU A 141 -5.75 2.55 -6.13
C GLU A 141 -7.21 2.80 -6.45
N ALA A 142 -7.80 2.10 -7.42
CA ALA A 142 -9.23 2.16 -7.68
C ALA A 142 -10.05 1.73 -6.46
N VAL A 143 -9.59 0.68 -5.76
CA VAL A 143 -10.21 0.21 -4.51
C VAL A 143 -10.04 1.23 -3.39
N GLN A 144 -8.88 1.89 -3.25
CA GLN A 144 -8.70 2.98 -2.29
C GLN A 144 -9.65 4.15 -2.58
N LEU A 145 -9.66 4.65 -3.82
CA LEU A 145 -10.47 5.78 -4.23
C LEU A 145 -11.96 5.55 -3.98
N VAL A 146 -12.47 4.40 -4.43
CA VAL A 146 -13.90 4.07 -4.35
C VAL A 146 -14.28 3.55 -2.97
N GLY A 147 -13.38 2.81 -2.31
CA GLY A 147 -13.64 2.07 -1.08
C GLY A 147 -13.98 2.97 0.11
N TRP A 148 -13.25 4.05 0.33
CA TRP A 148 -13.51 4.95 1.46
C TRP A 148 -14.86 5.66 1.32
N GLY A 149 -15.13 6.23 0.13
CA GLY A 149 -16.38 6.92 -0.15
C GLY A 149 -17.60 5.99 -0.12
N LEU A 150 -17.55 4.87 -0.84
CA LEU A 150 -18.65 3.90 -0.84
C LEU A 150 -18.84 3.22 0.52
N GLY A 151 -17.76 2.92 1.25
CA GLY A 151 -17.84 2.28 2.56
C GLY A 151 -18.57 3.18 3.58
N GLY A 152 -18.25 4.48 3.59
CA GLY A 152 -18.94 5.45 4.44
C GLY A 152 -20.41 5.61 4.04
N LEU A 153 -20.70 5.67 2.74
CA LEU A 153 -22.07 5.77 2.23
C LEU A 153 -22.90 4.53 2.59
N LEU A 154 -22.36 3.32 2.42
CA LEU A 154 -23.02 2.08 2.81
C LEU A 154 -23.35 2.10 4.30
N PHE A 155 -22.37 2.39 5.15
CA PHE A 155 -22.59 2.46 6.59
C PHE A 155 -23.67 3.48 6.97
N ALA A 156 -23.64 4.68 6.39
CA ALA A 156 -24.58 5.75 6.70
C ALA A 156 -26.02 5.46 6.23
N THR A 157 -26.18 4.73 5.11
CA THR A 157 -27.50 4.50 4.48
C THR A 157 -28.20 3.24 4.96
N ILE A 158 -27.46 2.14 5.10
CA ILE A 158 -28.02 0.83 5.46
C ILE A 158 -27.57 0.35 6.85
N GLY A 159 -26.68 1.09 7.53
CA GLY A 159 -26.28 0.80 8.91
C GLY A 159 -25.21 -0.29 9.04
N LEU A 160 -24.83 -0.59 10.29
CA LEU A 160 -23.75 -1.52 10.63
C LEU A 160 -23.98 -2.94 10.10
N LEU A 161 -25.13 -3.55 10.43
CA LEU A 161 -25.33 -4.97 10.18
C LEU A 161 -25.40 -5.30 8.68
N PRO A 162 -26.22 -4.62 7.84
CA PRO A 162 -26.22 -4.85 6.40
C PRO A 162 -24.86 -4.57 5.74
N THR A 163 -24.15 -3.53 6.17
CA THR A 163 -22.81 -3.22 5.64
C THR A 163 -21.80 -4.32 5.97
N THR A 164 -21.79 -4.81 7.21
CA THR A 164 -20.91 -5.94 7.61
C THR A 164 -21.25 -7.25 6.93
N PHE A 165 -22.52 -7.48 6.57
CA PHE A 165 -22.90 -8.61 5.70
C PHE A 165 -22.36 -8.47 4.27
N ILE A 166 -22.40 -7.28 3.68
CA ILE A 166 -21.81 -7.04 2.35
C ILE A 166 -20.30 -7.34 2.39
N ILE A 167 -19.61 -6.85 3.43
CA ILE A 167 -18.18 -7.13 3.63
C ILE A 167 -17.93 -8.64 3.71
N LEU A 168 -18.77 -9.37 4.47
CA LEU A 168 -18.66 -10.82 4.58
C LEU A 168 -18.84 -11.52 3.22
N ILE A 169 -19.79 -11.08 2.39
CA ILE A 169 -19.98 -11.63 1.04
C ILE A 169 -18.73 -11.40 0.18
N LEU A 170 -18.15 -10.20 0.21
CA LEU A 170 -16.92 -9.89 -0.54
C LEU A 170 -15.75 -10.78 -0.07
N TYR A 171 -15.60 -10.98 1.25
CA TYR A 171 -14.61 -11.90 1.82
C TYR A 171 -14.83 -13.36 1.42
N ILE A 172 -16.08 -13.83 1.35
CA ILE A 172 -16.42 -15.18 0.87
C ILE A 172 -16.04 -15.33 -0.60
N ILE A 173 -16.38 -14.34 -1.45
CA ILE A 173 -16.01 -14.33 -2.88
C ILE A 173 -14.49 -14.40 -3.03
N SER A 174 -13.76 -13.55 -2.31
CA SER A 174 -12.29 -13.56 -2.33
C SER A 174 -11.72 -14.91 -1.88
N SER A 175 -12.19 -15.46 -0.75
CA SER A 175 -11.75 -16.76 -0.24
C SER A 175 -11.98 -17.88 -1.26
N PHE A 176 -13.15 -17.90 -1.89
CA PHE A 176 -13.48 -18.88 -2.91
C PHE A 176 -12.55 -18.78 -4.12
N LEU A 177 -12.28 -17.56 -4.62
CA LEU A 177 -11.34 -17.34 -5.72
C LEU A 177 -9.91 -17.78 -5.37
N MET A 178 -9.47 -17.53 -4.13
CA MET A 178 -8.14 -17.91 -3.67
C MET A 178 -7.92 -19.43 -3.57
N LEU A 179 -8.97 -20.25 -3.46
CA LEU A 179 -8.86 -21.72 -3.52
C LEU A 179 -8.34 -22.22 -4.87
N PHE A 180 -8.58 -21.45 -5.94
CA PHE A 180 -8.21 -21.83 -7.31
C PHE A 180 -6.85 -21.27 -7.75
N LEU A 181 -6.09 -20.70 -6.82
CA LEU A 181 -4.73 -20.25 -7.06
C LEU A 181 -3.79 -21.46 -7.17
N PRO A 182 -2.97 -21.56 -8.24
CA PRO A 182 -2.00 -22.64 -8.39
C PRO A 182 -1.03 -22.73 -7.21
N ASN A 183 -0.40 -23.88 -7.00
CA ASN A 183 0.65 -23.98 -6.00
C ASN A 183 1.85 -23.11 -6.36
N ALA A 184 2.33 -22.35 -5.38
CA ALA A 184 3.50 -21.48 -5.48
C ALA A 184 4.42 -21.77 -4.29
N GLU A 185 5.13 -22.90 -4.33
CA GLU A 185 6.00 -23.37 -3.25
C GLU A 185 7.27 -22.53 -3.15
N VAL A 186 7.69 -22.20 -1.94
CA VAL A 186 9.00 -21.57 -1.70
C VAL A 186 9.94 -22.69 -1.35
N GLU A 187 10.99 -22.90 -2.14
CA GLU A 187 12.01 -23.88 -1.77
C GLU A 187 12.79 -23.34 -0.56
N VAL A 188 12.72 -24.06 0.55
CA VAL A 188 13.50 -23.75 1.75
C VAL A 188 14.35 -24.96 2.10
N LEU A 189 15.63 -24.71 2.40
CA LEU A 189 16.54 -25.75 2.87
C LEU A 189 16.12 -26.15 4.29
N ASP A 190 15.85 -27.44 4.51
CA ASP A 190 15.39 -27.99 5.80
C ASP A 190 16.33 -27.68 6.98
N SER A 191 17.60 -27.36 6.70
CA SER A 191 18.63 -27.06 7.69
C SER A 191 18.56 -25.64 8.28
N GLU A 192 17.79 -24.70 7.72
CA GLU A 192 17.79 -23.30 8.19
C GLU A 192 17.01 -23.12 9.50
N THR A 193 17.63 -22.46 10.48
CA THR A 193 16.98 -22.08 11.75
C THR A 193 15.95 -20.96 11.55
N ASN A 194 15.00 -20.81 12.48
CA ASN A 194 13.98 -19.75 12.40
C ASN A 194 14.61 -18.33 12.38
N LEU A 195 15.68 -18.12 13.14
CA LEU A 195 16.38 -16.84 13.18
C LEU A 195 17.12 -16.56 11.86
N GLU A 196 17.72 -17.59 11.25
CA GLU A 196 18.37 -17.42 9.94
C GLU A 196 17.38 -17.04 8.85
N ILE A 197 16.18 -17.63 8.86
CA ILE A 197 15.10 -17.32 7.91
C ILE A 197 14.63 -15.88 8.08
N LEU A 198 14.37 -15.45 9.32
CA LEU A 198 13.98 -14.06 9.60
C LEU A 198 15.06 -13.06 9.16
N LEU A 199 16.33 -13.38 9.37
CA LEU A 199 17.45 -12.50 8.99
C LEU A 199 17.84 -12.63 7.51
N LYS A 200 17.27 -13.57 6.75
CA LYS A 200 17.67 -13.85 5.37
C LYS A 200 17.43 -12.64 4.46
N GLY A 201 16.23 -12.07 4.51
CA GLY A 201 15.90 -10.84 3.78
C GLY A 201 16.84 -9.69 4.14
N TRP A 202 17.12 -9.49 5.43
CA TRP A 202 18.01 -8.43 5.90
C TRP A 202 19.44 -8.61 5.40
N LYS A 203 19.96 -9.85 5.44
CA LYS A 203 21.30 -10.17 4.92
C LYS A 203 21.38 -9.96 3.42
N LEU A 204 20.35 -10.32 2.67
CA LEU A 204 20.28 -10.10 1.21
C LEU A 204 20.30 -8.60 0.91
N VAL A 205 19.42 -7.82 1.55
CA VAL A 205 19.37 -6.37 1.40
C VAL A 205 20.71 -5.73 1.77
N ALA A 206 21.38 -6.17 2.84
CA ALA A 206 22.65 -5.59 3.25
C ALA A 206 23.82 -5.94 2.32
N ARG A 207 23.80 -7.11 1.68
CA ARG A 207 24.89 -7.60 0.82
C ARG A 207 24.76 -7.14 -0.63
N ASP A 208 23.56 -7.20 -1.21
CA ASP A 208 23.36 -6.86 -2.62
C ASP A 208 23.31 -5.33 -2.79
N PRO A 209 24.24 -4.71 -3.53
CA PRO A 209 24.23 -3.27 -3.78
C PRO A 209 22.98 -2.78 -4.52
N ARG A 210 22.32 -3.62 -5.31
CA ARG A 210 21.07 -3.30 -6.03
C ARG A 210 19.89 -3.16 -5.07
N LEU A 211 19.82 -4.02 -4.06
CA LEU A 211 18.79 -3.93 -3.02
C LEU A 211 19.03 -2.76 -2.08
N ARG A 212 20.29 -2.44 -1.75
CA ARG A 212 20.62 -1.21 -1.01
C ARG A 212 20.23 0.04 -1.78
N LEU A 213 20.41 0.04 -3.10
CA LEU A 213 19.95 1.13 -3.97
C LEU A 213 18.43 1.29 -3.84
N PHE A 214 17.68 0.19 -4.00
CA PHE A 214 16.22 0.17 -3.88
C PHE A 214 15.75 0.71 -2.52
N VAL A 215 16.30 0.21 -1.41
CA VAL A 215 15.96 0.69 -0.07
C VAL A 215 16.29 2.17 0.11
N SER A 216 17.43 2.63 -0.39
CA SER A 216 17.82 4.04 -0.27
C SER A 216 16.88 4.95 -1.08
N ALA A 217 16.49 4.53 -2.29
CA ALA A 217 15.53 5.24 -3.11
C ALA A 217 14.16 5.29 -2.44
N ASN A 218 13.66 4.14 -1.96
CA ASN A 218 12.38 4.04 -1.28
C ASN A 218 12.32 4.91 -0.01
N LEU A 219 13.40 5.02 0.77
CA LEU A 219 13.43 5.91 1.93
C LEU A 219 13.34 7.40 1.55
N LEU A 220 14.01 7.82 0.47
CA LEU A 220 13.92 9.18 -0.05
C LEU A 220 12.50 9.48 -0.55
N GLU A 221 11.89 8.51 -1.24
CA GLU A 221 10.53 8.60 -1.71
C GLU A 221 9.52 8.72 -0.57
N ILE A 222 9.61 7.86 0.46
CA ILE A 222 8.69 7.91 1.62
C ILE A 222 8.80 9.27 2.32
N PHE A 223 10.02 9.78 2.51
CA PHE A 223 10.22 11.09 3.10
C PHE A 223 9.59 12.19 2.24
N SER A 224 9.81 12.15 0.92
CA SER A 224 9.21 13.10 -0.02
C SER A 224 7.68 13.03 0.00
N ASN A 225 7.11 11.83 -0.07
CA ASN A 225 5.67 11.60 -0.14
C ASN A 225 4.93 11.97 1.15
N THR A 226 5.66 12.20 2.25
CA THR A 226 5.08 12.63 3.51
C THR A 226 4.32 13.96 3.38
N ILE A 227 4.71 14.85 2.44
CA ILE A 227 3.98 16.10 2.22
C ILE A 227 2.52 15.90 1.79
N TRP A 228 2.21 14.73 1.20
CA TRP A 228 0.87 14.37 0.72
C TRP A 228 -0.04 13.81 1.81
N VAL A 229 0.48 13.63 3.03
CA VAL A 229 -0.32 13.18 4.17
C VAL A 229 -1.32 14.27 4.59
N SER A 230 -2.50 13.85 5.05
CA SER A 230 -3.63 14.73 5.35
C SER A 230 -3.28 15.93 6.23
N SER A 231 -2.49 15.73 7.29
CA SER A 231 -2.12 16.83 8.21
C SER A 231 -1.36 17.95 7.52
N ILE A 232 -0.51 17.63 6.54
CA ILE A 232 0.36 18.59 5.86
C ILE A 232 -0.36 19.25 4.67
N ILE A 233 -1.08 18.46 3.86
CA ILE A 233 -1.87 19.03 2.75
C ILE A 233 -3.01 19.92 3.26
N LEU A 234 -3.63 19.60 4.41
CA LEU A 234 -4.67 20.46 4.97
C LEU A 234 -4.11 21.86 5.26
N VAL A 235 -2.93 21.96 5.87
CA VAL A 235 -2.24 23.25 6.09
C VAL A 235 -1.98 23.97 4.77
N PHE A 236 -1.52 23.25 3.74
CA PHE A 236 -1.32 23.85 2.41
C PHE A 236 -2.63 24.41 1.82
N VAL A 237 -3.72 23.65 1.89
CA VAL A 237 -5.02 24.03 1.32
C VAL A 237 -5.64 25.20 2.09
N THR A 238 -5.61 25.18 3.42
CA THR A 238 -6.29 26.20 4.23
C THR A 238 -5.47 27.47 4.38
N GLU A 239 -4.14 27.37 4.53
CA GLU A 239 -3.28 28.53 4.79
C GLU A 239 -2.68 29.14 3.53
N LEU A 240 -2.29 28.33 2.53
CA LEU A 240 -1.67 28.84 1.29
C LEU A 240 -2.70 29.04 0.17
N LEU A 241 -3.62 28.09 -0.03
CA LEU A 241 -4.65 28.23 -1.08
C LEU A 241 -5.86 29.05 -0.62
N ASN A 242 -6.05 29.26 0.70
CA ASN A 242 -7.24 29.87 1.29
C ASN A 242 -8.54 29.17 0.88
N GLU A 243 -8.49 27.84 0.75
CA GLU A 243 -9.61 27.01 0.33
C GLU A 243 -10.17 26.20 1.51
N THR A 244 -11.35 25.60 1.29
CA THR A 244 -11.97 24.71 2.29
C THR A 244 -11.24 23.37 2.37
N GLU A 245 -11.37 22.69 3.52
CA GLU A 245 -10.83 21.33 3.76
C GLU A 245 -11.26 20.30 2.71
N SER A 246 -12.37 20.54 2.00
CA SER A 246 -12.84 19.67 0.91
C SER A 246 -11.82 19.49 -0.22
N TYR A 247 -10.95 20.48 -0.45
CA TYR A 247 -9.91 20.40 -1.48
C TYR A 247 -8.81 19.38 -1.17
N TRP A 248 -8.60 19.00 0.10
CA TRP A 248 -7.77 17.85 0.43
C TRP A 248 -8.36 16.55 -0.16
N GLY A 249 -9.67 16.35 0.00
CA GLY A 249 -10.37 15.20 -0.59
C GLY A 249 -10.36 15.21 -2.12
N TYR A 250 -10.51 16.39 -2.74
CA TYR A 250 -10.40 16.54 -4.18
C TYR A 250 -8.98 16.26 -4.70
N SER A 251 -7.95 16.71 -3.98
CA SER A 251 -6.55 16.46 -4.33
C SER A 251 -6.22 14.97 -4.26
N ASN A 252 -6.65 14.27 -3.20
CA ASN A 252 -6.48 12.83 -3.09
C ASN A 252 -7.18 12.08 -4.23
N THR A 253 -8.41 12.50 -4.58
CA THR A 253 -9.14 11.96 -5.73
C THR A 253 -8.39 12.18 -7.05
N ALA A 254 -7.87 13.38 -7.27
CA ALA A 254 -7.10 13.72 -8.45
C ALA A 254 -5.82 12.89 -8.55
N TYR A 255 -5.10 12.73 -7.42
CA TYR A 255 -3.91 11.88 -7.30
C TYR A 255 -4.21 10.42 -7.68
N SER A 256 -5.27 9.83 -7.12
CA SER A 256 -5.72 8.47 -7.45
C SER A 256 -6.08 8.32 -8.93
N ILE A 257 -6.77 9.30 -9.53
CA ILE A 257 -7.08 9.31 -10.97
C ILE A 257 -5.77 9.30 -11.80
N GLY A 258 -4.77 10.07 -11.37
CA GLY A 258 -3.43 10.08 -11.97
C GLY A 258 -2.79 8.69 -12.01
N ILE A 259 -2.78 7.98 -10.88
CA ILE A 259 -2.27 6.61 -10.75
C ILE A 259 -3.05 5.64 -11.67
N ILE A 260 -4.38 5.75 -11.71
CA ILE A 260 -5.20 4.86 -12.56
C ILE A 260 -4.88 5.07 -14.05
N ILE A 261 -4.77 6.32 -14.50
CA ILE A 261 -4.46 6.67 -15.89
C ILE A 261 -3.06 6.19 -16.28
N SER A 262 -2.06 6.47 -15.46
CA SER A 262 -0.69 6.00 -15.68
C SER A 262 -0.57 4.49 -15.60
N GLY A 263 -1.30 3.82 -14.71
CA GLY A 263 -1.40 2.37 -14.65
C GLY A 263 -1.86 1.78 -15.98
N LEU A 264 -2.86 2.39 -16.64
CA LEU A 264 -3.29 2.00 -17.99
C LEU A 264 -2.20 2.25 -19.05
N ILE A 265 -1.47 3.36 -18.95
CA ILE A 265 -0.37 3.70 -19.87
C ILE A 265 0.79 2.71 -19.70
N ALA A 266 1.25 2.48 -18.48
CA ALA A 266 2.29 1.53 -18.13
C ALA A 266 1.90 0.10 -18.48
N PHE A 267 0.62 -0.27 -18.34
CA PHE A 267 0.10 -1.55 -18.81
C PHE A 267 0.20 -1.72 -20.33
N ARG A 268 -0.15 -0.69 -21.11
CA ARG A 268 -0.09 -0.76 -22.58
C ARG A 268 1.33 -0.68 -23.13
N LEU A 269 2.21 0.06 -22.47
CA LEU A 269 3.56 0.38 -22.95
C LEU A 269 4.65 -0.26 -22.08
N SER A 270 4.33 -1.28 -21.29
CA SER A 270 5.25 -1.90 -20.32
C SER A 270 6.59 -2.25 -20.94
N GLU A 271 6.59 -2.87 -22.12
CA GLU A 271 7.80 -3.25 -22.86
C GLU A 271 8.73 -2.07 -23.14
N LYS A 272 8.18 -0.88 -23.46
CA LYS A 272 8.99 0.33 -23.71
C LYS A 272 9.61 0.88 -22.43
N PHE A 273 8.83 0.94 -21.36
CA PHE A 273 9.33 1.40 -20.05
C PHE A 273 10.38 0.44 -19.49
N LEU A 274 10.19 -0.86 -19.68
CA LEU A 274 11.12 -1.88 -19.22
C LEU A 274 12.36 -2.04 -20.12
N ALA A 275 12.33 -1.56 -21.36
CA ALA A 275 13.53 -1.50 -22.20
C ALA A 275 14.52 -0.41 -21.75
N ALA A 276 14.01 0.63 -21.08
CA ALA A 276 14.76 1.77 -20.58
C ALA A 276 14.41 2.01 -19.10
N LYS A 277 14.66 0.99 -18.25
CA LYS A 277 14.19 0.95 -16.85
C LYS A 277 14.67 2.14 -16.04
N TRP A 278 15.96 2.44 -16.06
CA TRP A 278 16.50 3.53 -15.24
C TRP A 278 16.02 4.88 -15.73
N GLU A 279 15.84 5.08 -17.04
CA GLU A 279 15.24 6.29 -17.62
C GLU A 279 13.77 6.43 -17.21
N SER A 280 13.04 5.32 -17.23
CA SER A 280 11.62 5.25 -16.87
C SER A 280 11.37 5.50 -15.37
N ILE A 281 12.39 5.33 -14.54
CA ILE A 281 12.37 5.72 -13.12
C ILE A 281 12.84 7.18 -12.98
N LEU A 282 13.93 7.56 -13.66
CA LEU A 282 14.57 8.87 -13.52
C LEU A 282 13.67 10.02 -13.98
N PHE A 283 13.08 9.92 -15.17
CA PHE A 283 12.32 11.03 -15.75
C PHE A 283 11.08 11.37 -14.94
N PRO A 284 10.28 10.40 -14.45
CA PRO A 284 9.19 10.71 -13.54
C PRO A 284 9.65 11.35 -12.23
N LEU A 285 10.77 10.93 -11.63
CA LEU A 285 11.30 11.55 -10.41
C LEU A 285 11.64 13.03 -10.60
N VAL A 286 12.35 13.36 -11.68
CA VAL A 286 12.69 14.75 -12.01
C VAL A 286 11.43 15.55 -12.29
N ALA A 287 10.48 14.99 -13.03
CA ALA A 287 9.21 15.63 -13.31
C ALA A 287 8.37 15.85 -12.03
N MET A 288 8.35 14.90 -11.10
CA MET A 288 7.68 15.05 -9.80
C MET A 288 8.32 16.17 -9.00
N ALA A 289 9.65 16.26 -8.92
CA ALA A 289 10.32 17.34 -8.23
C ALA A 289 9.95 18.72 -8.82
N ILE A 290 9.92 18.83 -10.15
CA ILE A 290 9.50 20.06 -10.84
C ILE A 290 8.04 20.39 -10.52
N VAL A 291 7.14 19.41 -10.61
CA VAL A 291 5.70 19.61 -10.32
C VAL A 291 5.49 20.03 -8.86
N THR A 292 6.16 19.38 -7.90
CA THR A 292 6.12 19.73 -6.48
C THR A 292 6.56 21.18 -6.25
N LEU A 293 7.66 21.63 -6.86
CA LEU A 293 8.08 23.03 -6.78
C LEU A 293 7.10 23.98 -7.48
N THR A 294 6.52 23.55 -8.61
CA THR A 294 5.55 24.36 -9.37
C THR A 294 4.29 24.62 -8.55
N ILE A 295 3.81 23.64 -7.76
CA ILE A 295 2.70 23.83 -6.82
C ILE A 295 2.96 25.02 -5.88
N LEU A 296 4.20 25.18 -5.40
CA LEU A 296 4.58 26.25 -4.48
C LEU A 296 4.60 27.63 -5.16
N TYR A 297 5.03 27.70 -6.42
CA TYR A 297 5.10 28.97 -7.18
C TYR A 297 3.75 29.40 -7.77
N PHE A 298 2.83 28.46 -7.97
CA PHE A 298 1.48 28.71 -8.48
C PHE A 298 0.42 28.15 -7.52
N PRO A 299 0.25 28.75 -6.32
CA PRO A 299 -0.72 28.31 -5.33
C PRO A 299 -2.14 28.69 -5.77
N ASN A 300 -2.66 27.98 -6.76
CA ASN A 300 -4.01 28.07 -7.27
C ASN A 300 -4.70 26.72 -7.10
N ALA A 301 -5.92 26.73 -6.57
CA ALA A 301 -6.64 25.52 -6.21
C ALA A 301 -6.87 24.56 -7.40
N GLN A 302 -7.21 25.08 -8.59
CA GLN A 302 -7.42 24.28 -9.79
C GLN A 302 -6.10 23.67 -10.28
N MET A 303 -5.03 24.47 -10.29
CA MET A 303 -3.69 23.99 -10.66
C MET A 303 -3.17 22.95 -9.66
N PHE A 304 -3.45 23.11 -8.37
CA PHE A 304 -3.10 22.13 -7.35
C PHE A 304 -3.75 20.76 -7.62
N LEU A 305 -5.02 20.71 -8.04
CA LEU A 305 -5.67 19.45 -8.42
C LEU A 305 -5.03 18.83 -9.68
N VAL A 306 -4.73 19.64 -10.70
CA VAL A 306 -4.02 19.17 -11.91
C VAL A 306 -2.65 18.62 -11.56
N PHE A 307 -1.89 19.33 -10.71
CA PHE A 307 -0.58 18.88 -10.26
C PHE A 307 -0.66 17.66 -9.35
N SER A 308 -1.70 17.53 -8.51
CA SER A 308 -1.95 16.32 -7.72
C SER A 308 -2.14 15.11 -8.63
N ALA A 309 -2.95 15.25 -9.69
CA ALA A 309 -3.13 14.20 -10.69
C ALA A 309 -1.83 13.90 -11.45
N LEU A 310 -1.03 14.91 -11.79
CA LEU A 310 0.27 14.72 -12.42
C LEU A 310 1.26 13.99 -11.51
N VAL A 311 1.31 14.31 -10.22
CA VAL A 311 2.19 13.62 -9.27
C VAL A 311 1.78 12.16 -9.13
N GLY A 312 0.48 11.86 -9.00
CA GLY A 312 -0.02 10.49 -8.99
C GLY A 312 0.25 9.73 -10.30
N MET A 313 0.18 10.42 -11.43
CA MET A 313 0.54 9.84 -12.73
C MET A 313 2.03 9.48 -12.79
N LEU A 314 2.90 10.38 -12.33
CA LEU A 314 4.34 10.18 -12.38
C LEU A 314 4.83 9.14 -11.35
N SER A 315 4.24 9.10 -10.16
CA SER A 315 4.60 8.11 -9.13
C SER A 315 4.38 6.68 -9.64
N GLN A 316 3.23 6.42 -10.26
CA GLN A 316 2.94 5.11 -10.81
C GLN A 316 3.80 4.74 -12.03
N LEU A 317 4.14 5.72 -12.90
CA LEU A 317 5.06 5.47 -14.01
C LEU A 317 6.45 5.05 -13.53
N LYS A 318 6.88 5.55 -12.37
CA LYS A 318 8.12 5.16 -11.68
C LYS A 318 7.99 3.79 -10.99
N GLU A 319 6.91 3.57 -10.27
CA GLU A 319 6.73 2.40 -9.39
C GLU A 319 6.73 1.07 -10.15
N VAL A 320 6.19 1.04 -11.37
CA VAL A 320 6.14 -0.17 -12.21
C VAL A 320 7.53 -0.70 -12.56
N PRO A 321 8.42 0.07 -13.24
CA PRO A 321 9.77 -0.41 -13.55
C PRO A 321 10.60 -0.69 -12.28
N GLU A 322 10.35 0.01 -11.18
CA GLU A 322 11.03 -0.24 -9.90
C GLU A 322 10.63 -1.58 -9.28
N SER A 323 9.33 -1.90 -9.30
CA SER A 323 8.80 -3.19 -8.85
C SER A 323 9.32 -4.35 -9.70
N VAL A 324 9.39 -4.16 -11.02
CA VAL A 324 9.97 -5.17 -11.93
C VAL A 324 11.47 -5.33 -11.68
N PHE A 325 12.21 -4.23 -11.49
CA PHE A 325 13.63 -4.29 -11.14
C PHE A 325 13.88 -5.09 -9.87
N LEU A 326 13.07 -4.89 -8.82
CA LEU A 326 13.16 -5.69 -7.60
C LEU A 326 12.87 -7.18 -7.85
N GLN A 327 11.80 -7.46 -8.61
CA GLN A 327 11.36 -8.82 -8.92
C GLN A 327 12.38 -9.62 -9.75
N GLU A 328 13.12 -8.95 -10.63
CA GLU A 328 14.19 -9.57 -11.43
C GLU A 328 15.53 -9.65 -10.68
N THR A 329 15.76 -8.76 -9.70
CA THR A 329 17.01 -8.70 -8.93
C THR A 329 17.13 -9.86 -7.94
N VAL A 330 16.00 -10.28 -7.36
CA VAL A 330 15.94 -11.27 -6.30
C VAL A 330 15.39 -12.59 -6.84
N GLU A 331 16.05 -13.70 -6.50
CA GLU A 331 15.52 -15.03 -6.81
C GLU A 331 14.11 -15.22 -6.24
N GLU A 332 13.23 -15.90 -7.00
CA GLU A 332 11.82 -16.03 -6.64
C GLU A 332 11.59 -16.61 -5.24
N ASN A 333 12.44 -17.56 -4.81
CA ASN A 333 12.38 -18.18 -3.48
C ASN A 333 12.78 -17.23 -2.34
N HIS A 334 13.35 -16.08 -2.66
CA HIS A 334 13.82 -15.08 -1.70
C HIS A 334 13.03 -13.78 -1.73
N LEU A 335 12.19 -13.58 -2.76
CA LEU A 335 11.36 -12.39 -2.91
C LEU A 335 10.50 -12.11 -1.69
N VAL A 336 9.84 -13.13 -1.13
CA VAL A 336 9.00 -12.93 0.04
C VAL A 336 9.79 -12.42 1.25
N ASN A 337 11.03 -12.89 1.42
CA ASN A 337 11.90 -12.43 2.51
C ASN A 337 12.32 -10.97 2.31
N VAL A 338 12.58 -10.56 1.07
CA VAL A 338 12.96 -9.17 0.76
C VAL A 338 11.75 -8.25 0.88
N TYR A 339 10.58 -8.61 0.34
CA TYR A 339 9.35 -7.83 0.49
C TYR A 339 8.94 -7.66 1.96
N SER A 340 9.10 -8.70 2.80
CA SER A 340 8.88 -8.57 4.24
C SER A 340 9.80 -7.53 4.90
N VAL A 341 11.07 -7.47 4.49
CA VAL A 341 12.01 -6.46 5.00
C VAL A 341 11.64 -5.06 4.51
N LEU A 342 11.29 -4.93 3.24
CA LEU A 342 10.84 -3.65 2.67
C LEU A 342 9.61 -3.13 3.40
N GLU A 343 8.58 -3.95 3.59
CA GLU A 343 7.35 -3.55 4.29
C GLU A 343 7.63 -3.02 5.70
N VAL A 344 8.52 -3.70 6.43
CA VAL A 344 8.95 -3.32 7.78
C VAL A 344 9.71 -2.00 7.78
N ILE A 345 10.67 -1.84 6.87
CA ILE A 345 11.45 -0.60 6.73
C ILE A 345 10.52 0.55 6.34
N SER A 346 9.65 0.35 5.34
CA SER A 346 8.76 1.40 4.82
C SER A 346 7.75 1.84 5.87
N THR A 347 7.15 0.91 6.63
CA THR A 347 6.19 1.25 7.70
C THR A 347 6.84 2.07 8.82
N LEU A 348 8.05 1.69 9.25
CA LEU A 348 8.79 2.42 10.28
C LEU A 348 9.27 3.78 9.78
N ALA A 349 9.81 3.83 8.56
CA ALA A 349 10.27 5.06 7.94
C ALA A 349 9.13 6.05 7.77
N PHE A 350 7.97 5.62 7.25
CA PHE A 350 6.78 6.44 7.11
C PHE A 350 6.35 7.04 8.46
N SER A 351 6.28 6.21 9.50
CA SER A 351 5.89 6.67 10.85
C SER A 351 6.83 7.76 11.39
N VAL A 352 8.15 7.57 11.24
CA VAL A 352 9.15 8.54 11.70
C VAL A 352 9.15 9.80 10.85
N PHE A 353 9.06 9.66 9.52
CA PHE A 353 9.13 10.78 8.59
C PHE A 353 7.88 11.65 8.64
N VAL A 354 6.69 11.08 8.86
CA VAL A 354 5.45 11.84 9.12
C VAL A 354 5.61 12.76 10.32
N LEU A 355 6.12 12.24 11.45
CA LEU A 355 6.36 13.06 12.63
C LEU A 355 7.39 14.16 12.37
N LEU A 356 8.50 13.82 11.71
CA LEU A 356 9.56 14.77 11.39
C LEU A 356 9.07 15.88 10.45
N MET A 357 8.36 15.53 9.37
CA MET A 357 7.85 16.50 8.40
C MET A 357 6.72 17.35 8.99
N SER A 358 5.88 16.78 9.88
CA SER A 358 4.85 17.53 10.60
C SER A 358 5.50 18.58 11.50
N TYR A 359 6.55 18.22 12.26
CA TYR A 359 7.33 19.18 13.05
C TYR A 359 8.01 20.26 12.20
N ILE A 360 8.55 19.88 11.02
CA ILE A 360 9.17 20.84 10.09
C ILE A 360 8.12 21.83 9.57
N THR A 361 6.95 21.33 9.18
CA THR A 361 5.82 22.15 8.73
C THR A 361 5.36 23.08 9.85
N GLU A 362 5.23 22.53 11.06
CA GLU A 362 5.05 23.17 12.37
C GLU A 362 5.89 24.43 12.55
N SER A 363 7.21 24.22 12.48
CA SER A 363 8.22 25.16 12.97
C SER A 363 8.78 26.09 11.88
N PHE A 364 8.82 25.62 10.64
CA PHE A 364 9.50 26.29 9.52
C PHE A 364 8.53 26.62 8.36
N GLY A 365 7.29 26.16 8.44
CA GLY A 365 6.26 26.42 7.45
C GLY A 365 6.25 25.42 6.29
N ILE A 366 5.06 25.28 5.69
CA ILE A 366 4.76 24.31 4.64
C ILE A 366 5.65 24.42 3.39
N SER A 367 6.10 25.64 3.04
CA SER A 367 6.99 25.88 1.90
C SER A 367 8.31 25.12 2.03
N ILE A 368 8.88 25.04 3.23
CA ILE A 368 10.13 24.32 3.48
C ILE A 368 9.93 22.81 3.30
N SER A 369 8.78 22.28 3.72
CA SER A 369 8.41 20.87 3.52
C SER A 369 8.38 20.49 2.03
N PHE A 370 7.79 21.35 1.17
CA PHE A 370 7.78 21.14 -0.28
C PHE A 370 9.18 21.19 -0.90
N TRP A 371 10.04 22.13 -0.46
CA TRP A 371 11.44 22.17 -0.91
C TRP A 371 12.20 20.91 -0.53
N LEU A 372 12.07 20.44 0.72
CA LEU A 372 12.72 19.22 1.17
C LEU A 372 12.24 17.98 0.39
N SER A 373 10.94 17.88 0.12
CA SER A 373 10.38 16.82 -0.74
C SER A 373 11.00 16.84 -2.14
N ALA A 374 11.05 18.00 -2.79
CA ALA A 374 11.65 18.13 -4.12
C ALA A 374 13.16 17.81 -4.12
N ILE A 375 13.90 18.22 -3.07
CA ILE A 375 15.32 17.89 -2.91
C ILE A 375 15.49 16.37 -2.77
N CYS A 376 14.67 15.70 -1.96
CA CYS A 376 14.73 14.25 -1.80
C CYS A 376 14.45 13.50 -3.11
N LEU A 377 13.45 13.93 -3.89
CA LEU A 377 13.18 13.38 -5.24
C LEU A 377 14.36 13.58 -6.18
N MET A 378 15.03 14.74 -6.12
CA MET A 378 16.22 15.00 -6.94
C MET A 378 17.43 14.17 -6.49
N ILE A 379 17.61 13.95 -5.18
CA ILE A 379 18.65 13.05 -4.66
C ILE A 379 18.38 11.62 -5.12
N GLU A 380 17.12 11.17 -5.08
CA GLU A 380 16.70 9.85 -5.58
C GLU A 380 17.01 9.73 -7.09
N ALA A 381 16.63 10.73 -7.88
CA ALA A 381 16.94 10.80 -9.31
C ALA A 381 18.46 10.70 -9.57
N ILE A 382 19.28 11.46 -8.83
CA ILE A 382 20.74 11.42 -8.95
C ILE A 382 21.28 10.03 -8.58
N LEU A 383 20.76 9.42 -7.52
CA LEU A 383 21.13 8.08 -7.07
C LEU A 383 20.87 7.03 -8.17
N ILE A 384 19.68 7.07 -8.79
CA ILE A 384 19.31 6.20 -9.93
C ILE A 384 20.24 6.43 -11.12
N TYR A 385 20.53 7.68 -11.47
CA TYR A 385 21.42 8.01 -12.59
C TYR A 385 22.87 7.54 -12.38
N ILE A 386 23.42 7.72 -11.17
CA ILE A 386 24.78 7.28 -10.82
C ILE A 386 24.87 5.75 -10.86
N ARG A 387 23.81 5.05 -10.46
CA ARG A 387 23.76 3.58 -10.38
C ARG A 387 22.98 2.93 -11.53
N ARG A 388 22.80 3.64 -12.65
CA ARG A 388 22.07 3.15 -13.82
C ARG A 388 22.58 1.81 -14.37
N ASP A 389 23.86 1.50 -14.15
CA ASP A 389 24.45 0.22 -14.54
C ASP A 389 23.84 -0.99 -13.84
N TYR A 390 23.17 -0.80 -12.70
CA TYR A 390 22.46 -1.87 -12.00
C TYR A 390 21.16 -2.30 -12.69
N PHE A 391 20.62 -1.47 -13.59
CA PHE A 391 19.35 -1.70 -14.29
C PHE A 391 19.52 -2.35 -15.67
N LYS A 392 20.76 -2.71 -16.04
CA LYS A 392 21.10 -3.48 -17.23
C LYS A 392 21.01 -4.97 -16.89
#